data_AF-A0A0S8J6D7-F1
#
_entry.id   AF-A0A0S8J6D7-F1
#
_cell.length_a   1.000
_cell.length_b   1.000
_cell.length_c   1.000
_cell.angle_alpha   90.00
_cell.angle_beta   90.00
_cell.angle_gamma   90.00
#
_symmetry.space_group_name_H-M   'P 1'
#
loop_
_entity.id
_entity.type
_entity.pdbx_description
1 polymer ?
#
loop_
_entity_poly.entity_id
_entity_poly.type
_entity_poly.pdbx_seq_one_letter_code
_entity_poly.pdbx_strand_id
1 'polypeptide(L)'
;MEEWKDSSEESFDDRGKKTIEEGKTAAILAYVPFLCFFALINKKDNPFALKHGKQGLLLFLIEIVAVVFLLPKISQLFWTAVLILCLVFVILGILYALQGKDWKIPYIGDWADKLNI
;
A
#
# COMPACT_ATOMS: atom_id res chain seq x y z
N MET A 1 -16.61 20.13 -31.10
CA MET A 1 -15.77 18.91 -30.95
C MET A 1 -14.82 19.04 -29.75
N GLU A 2 -14.35 20.24 -29.39
CA GLU A 2 -13.55 20.49 -28.18
C GLU A 2 -14.38 20.38 -26.88
N GLU A 3 -15.60 20.92 -26.86
CA GLU A 3 -16.52 20.91 -25.69
C GLU A 3 -16.96 19.49 -25.24
N TRP A 4 -17.04 18.54 -26.18
CA TRP A 4 -17.37 17.14 -25.89
C TRP A 4 -16.17 16.35 -25.35
N LYS A 5 -14.95 16.80 -25.66
CA LYS A 5 -13.71 16.21 -25.15
C LYS A 5 -13.46 16.66 -23.72
N ASP A 6 -13.59 17.96 -23.48
CA ASP A 6 -13.40 18.61 -22.18
C ASP A 6 -14.34 18.03 -21.11
N SER A 7 -15.63 17.92 -21.41
CA SER A 7 -16.63 17.31 -20.50
C SER A 7 -16.38 15.81 -20.21
N SER A 8 -15.83 15.07 -21.17
CA SER A 8 -15.51 13.66 -20.97
C SER A 8 -14.28 13.46 -20.08
N GLU A 9 -13.26 14.31 -20.25
CA GLU A 9 -12.02 14.29 -19.47
C GLU A 9 -12.26 14.72 -18.02
N GLU A 10 -13.05 15.78 -17.82
CA GLU A 10 -13.44 16.28 -16.49
C GLU A 10 -14.23 15.21 -15.70
N SER A 11 -15.16 14.52 -16.35
CA SER A 11 -15.92 13.41 -15.73
C SER A 11 -15.05 12.20 -15.36
N PHE A 12 -13.94 11.97 -16.07
CA PHE A 12 -13.00 10.89 -15.78
C PHE A 12 -12.09 11.25 -14.61
N ASP A 13 -11.58 12.48 -14.57
CA ASP A 13 -10.76 13.00 -13.48
C ASP A 13 -11.54 13.05 -12.15
N ASP A 14 -12.80 13.49 -12.16
CA ASP A 14 -13.68 13.50 -10.97
C ASP A 14 -13.87 12.09 -10.38
N ARG A 15 -14.15 11.09 -11.24
CA ARG A 15 -14.27 9.69 -10.81
C ARG A 15 -12.98 9.16 -10.19
N GLY A 16 -11.82 9.53 -10.75
CA GLY A 16 -10.51 9.17 -10.22
C GLY A 16 -10.26 9.78 -8.84
N LYS A 17 -10.48 11.09 -8.70
CA LYS A 17 -10.37 11.81 -7.41
C LYS A 17 -11.30 11.23 -6.35
N LYS A 18 -12.55 10.96 -6.71
CA LYS A 18 -13.52 10.34 -5.81
C LYS A 18 -13.07 8.95 -5.34
N THR A 19 -12.55 8.13 -6.26
CA THR A 19 -12.01 6.79 -5.91
C THR A 19 -10.86 6.89 -4.91
N ILE A 20 -9.95 7.84 -5.11
CA ILE A 20 -8.82 8.08 -4.21
C ILE A 20 -9.32 8.51 -2.82
N GLU A 21 -10.21 9.51 -2.75
CA GLU A 21 -10.70 10.05 -1.49
C GLU A 21 -11.50 8.99 -0.69
N GLU A 22 -12.35 8.19 -1.34
CA GLU A 22 -13.09 7.11 -0.69
C GLU A 22 -12.21 5.96 -0.18
N GLY A 23 -11.04 5.77 -0.79
CA GLY A 23 -10.06 4.74 -0.46
C GLY A 23 -8.96 5.20 0.49
N LYS A 24 -8.78 6.51 0.67
CA LYS A 24 -7.62 7.13 1.31
C LYS A 24 -7.34 6.63 2.72
N THR A 25 -8.36 6.61 3.57
CA THR A 25 -8.23 6.14 4.94
C THR A 25 -7.78 4.68 4.98
N ALA A 26 -8.36 3.82 4.13
CA ALA A 26 -7.98 2.41 4.08
C ALA A 26 -6.56 2.20 3.52
N ALA A 27 -6.15 3.00 2.52
CA ALA A 27 -4.79 2.99 2.00
C ALA A 27 -3.74 3.38 3.06
N ILE A 28 -4.05 4.35 3.93
CA ILE A 28 -3.17 4.72 5.05
C ILE A 28 -3.11 3.59 6.09
N LEU A 29 -4.27 3.06 6.49
CA LEU A 29 -4.36 1.94 7.43
C LEU A 29 -3.66 0.69 6.90
N ALA A 30 -3.53 0.56 5.58
CA ALA A 30 -2.89 -0.59 4.96
C ALA A 30 -1.45 -0.82 5.42
N TYR A 31 -0.74 0.25 5.79
CA TYR A 31 0.65 0.20 6.23
C TYR A 31 0.83 0.01 7.73
N VAL A 32 -0.27 -0.14 8.48
CA VAL A 32 -0.21 -0.51 9.90
C VAL A 32 -0.36 -2.04 10.01
N PRO A 33 0.53 -2.74 10.73
CA PRO A 33 0.45 -4.18 10.93
C PRO A 33 -0.95 -4.61 11.38
N PHE A 34 -1.42 -5.75 10.87
CA PHE A 34 -2.79 -6.26 11.01
C PHE A 34 -3.92 -5.41 10.41
N LEU A 35 -3.79 -4.08 10.33
CA LEU A 35 -4.82 -3.22 9.71
C LEU A 35 -4.78 -3.27 8.17
N CYS A 36 -3.73 -3.82 7.56
CA CYS A 36 -3.71 -4.17 6.14
C CYS A 36 -4.93 -4.97 5.67
N PHE A 37 -5.45 -5.85 6.51
CA PHE A 37 -6.66 -6.63 6.20
C PHE A 37 -7.92 -5.78 6.07
N PHE A 38 -7.97 -4.60 6.70
CA PHE A 38 -9.10 -3.69 6.55
C PHE A 38 -9.24 -3.25 5.09
N ALA A 39 -8.14 -2.83 4.46
CA ALA A 39 -8.12 -2.45 3.05
C ALA A 39 -8.45 -3.63 2.14
N LEU A 40 -7.85 -4.81 2.40
CA LEU A 40 -8.03 -6.01 1.59
C LEU A 40 -9.45 -6.58 1.63
N ILE A 41 -10.12 -6.52 2.77
CA ILE A 41 -11.44 -7.14 2.96
C ILE A 41 -12.56 -6.13 2.70
N ASN A 42 -12.47 -4.92 3.28
CA ASN A 42 -13.56 -3.95 3.27
C ASN A 42 -13.50 -2.96 2.10
N LYS A 43 -12.37 -2.88 1.40
CA LYS A 43 -12.14 -1.94 0.29
C LYS A 43 -11.62 -2.62 -0.98
N LYS A 44 -11.97 -3.90 -1.17
CA LYS A 44 -11.60 -4.69 -2.36
C LYS A 44 -12.03 -4.08 -3.69
N ASP A 45 -13.15 -3.35 -3.71
CA ASP A 45 -13.68 -2.71 -4.92
C ASP A 45 -13.04 -1.33 -5.18
N ASN A 46 -12.19 -0.84 -4.26
CA ASN A 46 -11.47 0.40 -4.42
C ASN A 46 -10.02 0.11 -4.84
N PRO A 47 -9.64 0.36 -6.11
CA PRO A 47 -8.32 -0.02 -6.62
C PRO A 47 -7.17 0.70 -5.92
N PHE A 48 -7.36 1.94 -5.47
CA PHE A 48 -6.38 2.71 -4.72
C PHE A 48 -6.09 2.04 -3.36
N ALA A 49 -7.13 1.79 -2.56
CA ALA A 49 -7.00 1.12 -1.27
C ALA A 49 -6.47 -0.31 -1.41
N LEU A 50 -6.92 -1.07 -2.41
CA LEU A 50 -6.50 -2.45 -2.63
C LEU A 50 -5.00 -2.56 -2.94
N LYS A 51 -4.45 -1.67 -3.79
CA LYS A 51 -3.01 -1.65 -4.11
C LYS A 51 -2.15 -1.40 -2.87
N HIS A 52 -2.48 -0.35 -2.11
CA HIS A 52 -1.81 -0.06 -0.84
C HIS A 52 -1.99 -1.21 0.17
N GLY A 53 -3.18 -1.83 0.20
CA GLY A 53 -3.49 -3.05 0.97
C GLY A 53 -2.55 -4.22 0.69
N LYS A 54 -2.35 -4.57 -0.59
CA LYS A 54 -1.47 -5.68 -1.02
C LYS A 54 -0.01 -5.42 -0.64
N GLN A 55 0.46 -4.18 -0.78
CA GLN A 55 1.81 -3.80 -0.36
C GLN A 55 1.99 -3.86 1.15
N GLY A 56 1.01 -3.34 1.89
CA GLY A 56 1.00 -3.40 3.35
C GLY A 56 1.01 -4.84 3.88
N LEU A 57 0.26 -5.74 3.24
CA LEU A 57 0.30 -7.17 3.57
C LEU A 57 1.69 -7.77 3.35
N LEU A 58 2.34 -7.48 2.23
CA LEU A 58 3.65 -8.05 1.96
C LEU A 58 4.72 -7.51 2.94
N LEU A 59 4.68 -6.22 3.27
CA LEU A 59 5.52 -5.64 4.33
C LEU A 59 5.27 -6.33 5.67
N PHE A 60 4.01 -6.51 6.05
CA PHE A 60 3.64 -7.18 7.30
C PHE A 60 4.16 -8.62 7.36
N LEU A 61 4.09 -9.39 6.25
CA LEU A 61 4.65 -10.74 6.19
C LEU A 61 6.18 -10.73 6.35
N ILE A 62 6.87 -9.78 5.74
CA ILE A 62 8.34 -9.63 5.89
C ILE A 62 8.69 -9.29 7.34
N GLU A 63 7.92 -8.41 8.00
CA GLU A 63 8.11 -8.05 9.40
C GLU A 63 7.93 -9.24 10.34
N ILE A 64 6.91 -10.08 10.11
CA ILE A 64 6.72 -11.33 10.89
C ILE A 64 7.96 -12.23 10.78
N VAL A 65 8.44 -12.46 9.55
CA VAL A 65 9.64 -13.27 9.31
C VAL A 65 10.84 -12.66 10.05
N ALA A 66 11.05 -11.35 9.93
CA ALA A 66 12.17 -10.67 10.57
C ALA A 66 12.13 -10.76 12.10
N VAL A 67 10.96 -10.61 12.72
CA VAL A 67 10.81 -10.74 14.18
C VAL A 67 11.09 -12.17 14.65
N VAL A 68 10.60 -13.20 13.94
CA VAL A 68 10.84 -14.61 14.30
C VAL A 68 12.33 -14.94 14.29
N PHE A 69 13.08 -14.47 13.29
CA PHE A 69 14.51 -14.72 13.19
C PHE A 69 15.38 -13.77 14.03
N LEU A 70 14.81 -12.71 14.61
CA LEU A 70 15.49 -11.87 15.60
C LEU A 70 15.65 -12.60 16.95
N LEU A 71 14.72 -13.50 17.29
CA LEU A 71 14.71 -14.26 18.54
C LEU A 71 15.94 -15.16 18.73
N PRO A 72 16.34 -16.00 17.75
CA PRO A 72 17.64 -16.64 17.78
C PRO A 72 18.70 -15.61 17.40
N LYS A 73 19.67 -15.32 18.28
CA LYS A 73 20.79 -14.34 18.07
C LYS A 73 21.63 -14.54 16.79
N ILE A 74 21.34 -15.55 15.99
CA ILE A 74 22.05 -16.02 14.80
C ILE A 74 22.21 -14.97 13.69
N SER A 75 21.43 -13.88 13.67
CA SER A 75 21.63 -12.80 12.68
C SER A 75 20.98 -11.47 13.06
N GLN A 76 21.11 -11.06 14.34
CA GLN A 76 20.40 -9.90 14.89
C GLN A 76 20.61 -8.60 14.09
N LEU A 77 21.84 -8.33 13.61
CA LEU A 77 22.15 -7.12 12.82
C LEU A 77 21.39 -7.09 11.49
N PHE A 78 21.34 -8.22 10.77
CA PHE A 78 20.66 -8.32 9.48
C PHE A 78 19.15 -8.10 9.64
N TRP A 79 18.50 -8.81 10.57
CA TRP A 79 17.06 -8.69 10.76
C TRP A 79 16.63 -7.33 11.32
N THR A 80 17.48 -6.70 12.13
CA THR A 80 17.26 -5.31 12.57
C THR A 80 17.32 -4.35 11.38
N ALA A 81 18.28 -4.52 10.47
CA ALA A 81 18.36 -3.71 9.26
C ALA A 81 17.14 -3.91 8.34
N VAL A 82 16.64 -5.14 8.21
CA VAL A 82 15.40 -5.45 7.48
C VAL A 82 14.20 -4.71 8.10
N LEU A 83 14.04 -4.74 9.42
CA LEU A 83 12.95 -4.04 10.11
C LEU A 83 13.02 -2.52 9.92
N ILE A 84 14.23 -1.95 9.96
CA ILE A 84 14.44 -0.51 9.69
C ILE A 84 14.02 -0.18 8.25
N LEU A 85 14.38 -1.03 7.28
CA LEU A 85 14.00 -0.84 5.88
C LEU A 85 12.47 -0.93 5.69
N CYS A 86 11.81 -1.90 6.33
CA CYS A 86 10.35 -2.00 6.34
C CYS A 86 9.71 -0.73 6.89
N LEU A 87 10.22 -0.21 8.00
CA LEU A 87 9.73 1.03 8.61
C LEU A 87 9.83 2.22 7.65
N VAL A 88 10.93 2.33 6.90
CA VAL A 88 11.07 3.37 5.86
C VAL A 88 9.99 3.22 4.79
N PHE A 89 9.74 2.00 4.30
CA PHE A 89 8.70 1.77 3.29
C PHE A 89 7.29 2.00 3.82
N VAL A 90 7.00 1.67 5.08
CA VAL A 90 5.73 2.01 5.76
C VAL A 90 5.52 3.52 5.76
N ILE A 91 6.52 4.31 6.18
CA ILE A 91 6.43 5.77 6.23
C ILE A 91 6.20 6.34 4.83
N LEU A 92 6.99 5.92 3.83
CA LEU A 92 6.81 6.36 2.44
C LEU A 92 5.42 5.98 1.91
N GLY A 93 4.96 4.76 2.17
CA GLY A 93 3.64 4.28 1.80
C GLY A 93 2.52 5.17 2.33
N ILE A 94 2.59 5.53 3.61
CA ILE A 94 1.64 6.45 4.25
C ILE A 94 1.71 7.85 3.60
N LEU A 95 2.91 8.38 3.35
CA LEU A 95 3.07 9.70 2.73
C LEU A 95 2.47 9.75 1.32
N TYR A 96 2.69 8.71 0.50
CA TYR A 96 2.10 8.62 -0.83
C TYR A 96 0.58 8.41 -0.77
N ALA A 97 0.07 7.62 0.17
CA ALA A 97 -1.36 7.45 0.39
C ALA A 97 -2.05 8.78 0.80
N LEU A 98 -1.41 9.56 1.69
CA LEU A 98 -1.88 10.90 2.08
C LEU A 98 -1.91 11.88 0.89
N GLN A 99 -0.95 11.74 -0.03
CA GLN A 99 -0.90 12.52 -1.27
C GLN A 99 -1.86 12.01 -2.34
N GLY A 100 -2.59 10.92 -2.11
CA GLY A 100 -3.49 10.32 -3.10
C GLY A 100 -2.75 9.71 -4.30
N LYS A 101 -1.48 9.31 -4.11
CA LYS A 101 -0.64 8.78 -5.19
C LYS A 101 -0.53 7.26 -5.08
N ASP A 102 -0.83 6.59 -6.19
CA ASP A 102 -0.54 5.17 -6.39
C ASP A 102 0.98 4.97 -6.44
N TRP A 103 1.59 4.71 -5.28
CA TRP A 103 3.02 4.45 -5.20
C TRP A 103 3.30 2.95 -5.18
N LYS A 104 4.36 2.57 -5.91
CA LYS A 104 4.85 1.20 -5.99
C LYS A 104 6.16 1.09 -5.23
N ILE A 105 6.16 0.35 -4.13
CA ILE A 105 7.40 0.06 -3.40
C ILE A 105 8.33 -0.73 -4.34
N PRO A 106 9.59 -0.33 -4.53
CA PRO A 106 10.53 -1.09 -5.35
C PRO A 106 10.65 -2.53 -4.87
N TYR A 107 10.65 -3.47 -5.82
CA TYR A 107 10.59 -4.92 -5.59
C TYR A 107 9.26 -5.38 -4.96
N ILE A 108 8.91 -4.93 -3.75
CA ILE A 108 7.71 -5.34 -3.00
C ILE A 108 6.43 -5.11 -3.81
N GLY A 109 6.31 -3.99 -4.50
CA GLY A 109 5.14 -3.67 -5.31
C GLY A 109 4.94 -4.64 -6.48
N ASP A 110 6.02 -5.12 -7.12
CA ASP A 110 5.91 -6.09 -8.20
C ASP A 110 5.42 -7.45 -7.72
N TRP A 111 5.77 -7.83 -6.49
CA TRP A 111 5.25 -9.04 -5.84
C TRP A 111 3.81 -8.84 -5.37
N ALA A 112 3.49 -7.67 -4.83
CA ALA A 112 2.14 -7.32 -4.39
C ALA A 112 1.12 -7.37 -5.54
N ASP A 113 1.49 -6.89 -6.73
CA ASP A 113 0.61 -6.92 -7.91
C ASP A 113 0.25 -8.33 -8.38
N LYS A 114 1.08 -9.33 -8.05
CA LYS A 114 0.84 -10.74 -8.40
C LYS A 114 -0.14 -11.43 -7.45
N LEU A 115 -0.52 -10.80 -6.35
CA LEU A 115 -1.50 -11.35 -5.41
C LEU A 115 -2.90 -11.30 -6.03
N ASN A 116 -3.46 -12.48 -6.33
CA ASN A 116 -4.83 -12.63 -6.84
C ASN A 116 -5.83 -12.73 -5.67
N ILE A 117 -5.98 -11.60 -4.98
CA ILE A 117 -6.91 -11.36 -3.87
C ILE A 117 -7.64 -10.04 -4.08
#